data_AF-A0A967WLM2-F1
#
_entry.id   AF-A0A967WLM2-F1
#
_cell.length_a   1.000
_cell.length_b   1.000
_cell.length_c   1.000
_cell.angle_alpha   90.00
_cell.angle_beta   90.00
_cell.angle_gamma   90.00
#
_symmetry.space_group_name_H-M   'P 1'
#
loop_
_entity.id
_entity.type
_entity.pdbx_description
1 polymer ?
#
loop_
_entity_poly.entity_id
_entity_poly.type
_entity_poly.pdbx_seq_one_letter_code
_entity_poly.pdbx_strand_id
1 'polypeptide(L)'
;MNWKRKAFIQNAIAKLPSDLSYRLYYFVQRRFGGLRRPYPFSRLRATAEILARIREQGRSAESRAFLEVGTGPRLNLPIALWLCGASEIWTVDLNPYLRPELVAEDVAYIRRHRQEIQALFQPYASPSLFRERLARLETAEGMRLDGLLDMMHIRYHAPGDAAQLDLPAQ
;
A
#
# COMPACT_ATOMS: atom_id res chain seq x y z
N MET A 1 13.40 16.80 -10.66
CA MET A 1 14.72 16.50 -10.04
C MET A 1 15.55 15.70 -11.04
N ASN A 2 16.84 16.00 -11.20
CA ASN A 2 17.73 15.21 -12.07
C ASN A 2 17.89 13.80 -11.48
N TRP A 3 17.38 12.78 -12.16
CA TRP A 3 17.33 11.39 -11.68
C TRP A 3 18.71 10.85 -11.29
N LYS A 4 19.78 11.33 -11.92
CA LYS A 4 21.17 10.96 -11.61
C LYS A 4 21.57 11.38 -10.20
N ARG A 5 21.18 12.61 -9.79
CA ARG A 5 21.44 13.11 -8.43
C ARG A 5 20.69 12.29 -7.38
N LYS A 6 19.44 11.91 -7.70
CA LYS A 6 18.65 11.04 -6.82
C LYS A 6 19.33 9.68 -6.64
N ALA A 7 19.72 9.04 -7.74
CA ALA A 7 20.40 7.73 -7.71
C ALA A 7 21.71 7.79 -6.92
N PHE A 8 22.53 8.83 -7.12
CA PHE A 8 23.76 9.02 -6.36
C PHE A 8 23.51 9.09 -4.84
N ILE A 9 22.55 9.91 -4.41
CA ILE A 9 22.19 10.04 -2.99
C ILE A 9 21.68 8.71 -2.44
N GLN A 10 20.81 8.01 -3.17
CA GLN A 10 20.27 6.73 -2.74
C GLN A 10 21.37 5.66 -2.61
N ASN A 11 22.30 5.60 -3.57
CA ASN A 11 23.41 4.66 -3.56
C ASN A 11 24.40 4.96 -2.42
N ALA A 12 24.62 6.24 -2.09
CA ALA A 12 25.45 6.62 -0.95
C ALA A 12 24.82 6.19 0.39
N ILE A 13 23.51 6.42 0.56
CA ILE A 13 22.78 6.00 1.76
C ILE A 13 22.78 4.47 1.90
N ALA A 14 22.61 3.74 0.78
CA ALA A 14 22.57 2.28 0.77
C ALA A 14 23.88 1.60 1.24
N LYS A 15 25.02 2.32 1.24
CA LYS A 15 26.31 1.81 1.75
C LYS A 15 26.43 1.88 3.28
N LEU A 16 25.52 2.55 3.96
CA LEU A 16 25.51 2.62 5.42
C LEU A 16 24.97 1.29 6.02
N PRO A 17 25.27 1.00 7.30
CA PRO A 17 24.61 -0.10 8.01
C PRO A 17 23.08 -0.01 7.87
N SER A 18 22.42 -1.15 7.69
CA SER A 18 21.00 -1.26 7.30
C SER A 18 20.08 -0.35 8.12
N ASP A 19 20.18 -0.39 9.45
CA ASP A 19 19.33 0.42 10.34
C ASP A 19 19.51 1.93 10.11
N LEU A 20 20.76 2.38 9.93
CA LEU A 20 21.08 3.79 9.69
C LEU A 20 20.67 4.19 8.27
N SER A 21 20.91 3.32 7.28
CA SER A 21 20.50 3.50 5.90
C SER A 21 18.99 3.74 5.80
N TYR A 22 18.18 2.88 6.43
CA TYR A 22 16.71 2.99 6.37
C TYR A 22 16.17 4.21 7.10
N ARG A 23 16.75 4.59 8.24
CA ARG A 23 16.38 5.81 8.97
C ARG A 23 16.73 7.06 8.18
N LEU A 24 17.96 7.14 7.67
CA LEU A 24 18.43 8.29 6.89
C LEU A 24 17.66 8.42 5.57
N TYR A 25 17.41 7.30 4.90
CA TYR A 25 16.58 7.27 3.69
C TYR A 25 15.18 7.86 3.95
N TYR A 26 14.52 7.40 5.02
CA TYR A 26 13.22 7.94 5.42
C TYR A 26 13.28 9.44 5.74
N PHE A 27 14.26 9.87 6.53
CA PHE A 27 14.43 11.28 6.91
C PHE A 27 14.60 12.18 5.68
N VAL A 28 15.49 11.80 4.75
CA VAL A 28 15.72 12.52 3.50
C VAL A 28 14.43 12.57 2.68
N GLN A 29 13.69 11.46 2.58
CA GLN A 29 12.42 11.43 1.86
C GLN A 29 11.34 12.33 2.50
N ARG A 30 11.27 12.41 3.82
CA ARG A 30 10.29 13.26 4.54
C ARG A 30 10.63 14.74 4.39
N ARG A 31 11.92 15.09 4.42
CA ARG A 31 12.37 16.49 4.38
C ARG A 31 12.48 17.06 2.96
N PHE A 32 12.93 16.26 2.01
CA PHE A 32 13.27 16.70 0.65
C PHE A 32 12.58 15.89 -0.47
N GLY A 33 11.97 14.75 -0.14
CA GLY A 33 11.38 13.82 -1.11
C GLY A 33 9.86 13.86 -1.16
N GLY A 34 9.30 12.82 -1.82
CA GLY A 34 7.86 12.68 -2.07
C GLY A 34 7.01 12.49 -0.81
N LEU A 35 7.61 12.27 0.37
CA LEU A 35 6.88 12.13 1.63
C LEU A 35 6.59 13.49 2.31
N ARG A 36 7.08 14.61 1.75
CA ARG A 36 6.88 15.97 2.30
C ARG A 36 5.44 16.48 2.19
N ARG A 37 4.70 16.02 1.17
CA ARG A 37 3.28 16.32 0.96
C ARG A 37 2.56 15.00 0.66
N PRO A 38 2.21 14.22 1.68
CA PRO A 38 1.54 12.95 1.45
C PRO A 38 0.16 13.23 0.84
N TYR A 39 -0.04 12.78 -0.40
CA TYR A 39 -1.34 12.80 -1.06
C TYR A 39 -1.70 11.35 -1.45
N PRO A 40 -2.27 10.58 -0.49
CA PRO A 40 -2.58 9.15 -0.66
C PRO A 40 -3.45 8.87 -1.89
N PHE A 41 -4.31 9.82 -2.24
CA PHE A 41 -5.25 9.72 -3.36
C PHE A 41 -4.59 9.36 -4.69
N SER A 42 -3.37 9.85 -4.97
CA SER A 42 -2.64 9.49 -6.19
C SER A 42 -2.40 7.98 -6.33
N ARG A 43 -2.08 7.29 -5.22
CA ARG A 43 -1.88 5.83 -5.19
C ARG A 43 -3.20 5.07 -5.20
N LEU A 44 -4.23 5.61 -4.54
CA LEU A 44 -5.58 5.05 -4.61
C LEU A 44 -6.13 5.09 -6.04
N ARG A 45 -5.90 6.20 -6.77
CA ARG A 45 -6.24 6.33 -8.18
C ARG A 45 -5.48 5.32 -9.05
N ALA A 46 -4.18 5.13 -8.82
CA ALA A 46 -3.41 4.10 -9.52
C ALA A 46 -3.98 2.69 -9.28
N THR A 47 -4.52 2.42 -8.09
CA THR A 47 -5.21 1.15 -7.81
C THR A 47 -6.53 1.04 -8.60
N ALA A 48 -7.29 2.12 -8.72
CA ALA A 48 -8.49 2.16 -9.57
C ALA A 48 -8.16 1.89 -11.05
N GLU A 49 -7.03 2.39 -11.55
CA GLU A 49 -6.54 2.09 -12.91
C GLU A 49 -6.20 0.60 -13.10
N ILE A 50 -5.58 -0.04 -12.10
CA ILE A 50 -5.34 -1.49 -12.10
C ILE A 50 -6.67 -2.26 -12.14
N LEU A 51 -7.62 -1.89 -11.28
CA LEU A 51 -8.93 -2.51 -11.23
C LEU A 51 -9.73 -2.32 -12.52
N ALA A 52 -9.59 -1.16 -13.18
CA ALA A 52 -10.19 -0.92 -14.49
C ALA A 52 -9.68 -1.92 -15.54
N ARG A 53 -8.36 -2.13 -15.60
CA ARG A 53 -7.76 -3.11 -16.50
C ARG A 53 -8.17 -4.55 -16.20
N ILE A 54 -8.38 -4.89 -14.92
CA ILE A 54 -8.90 -6.20 -14.54
C ILE A 54 -10.34 -6.36 -15.05
N ARG A 55 -11.17 -5.33 -14.89
CA ARG A 55 -12.56 -5.30 -15.36
C ARG A 55 -12.68 -5.34 -16.88
N GLU A 56 -11.80 -4.65 -17.61
CA GLU A 56 -11.72 -4.70 -19.08
C GLU A 56 -11.51 -6.12 -19.61
N GLN A 57 -10.87 -6.99 -18.80
CA GLN A 57 -10.68 -8.41 -19.10
C GLN A 57 -11.85 -9.29 -18.63
N GLY A 58 -12.99 -8.70 -18.23
CA GLY A 58 -14.15 -9.42 -17.71
C GLY A 58 -13.94 -10.05 -16.33
N ARG A 59 -12.94 -9.58 -15.57
CA ARG A 59 -12.60 -10.10 -14.24
C ARG A 59 -12.93 -9.08 -13.13
N SER A 60 -12.84 -9.51 -11.88
CA SER A 60 -12.97 -8.66 -10.70
C SER A 60 -11.87 -8.96 -9.68
N ALA A 61 -11.66 -8.03 -8.74
CA ALA A 61 -10.78 -8.25 -7.59
C ALA A 61 -11.43 -9.06 -6.46
N GLU A 62 -12.75 -9.23 -6.51
CA GLU A 62 -13.52 -9.91 -5.47
C GLU A 62 -13.10 -11.37 -5.32
N SER A 63 -12.80 -11.75 -4.07
CA SER A 63 -12.35 -13.09 -3.69
C SER A 63 -11.05 -13.54 -4.38
N ARG A 64 -10.22 -12.60 -4.85
CA ARG A 64 -8.91 -12.90 -5.46
C ARG A 64 -7.76 -12.57 -4.51
N ALA A 65 -6.69 -13.35 -4.66
CA ALA A 65 -5.40 -13.07 -4.07
C ALA A 65 -4.58 -12.14 -4.98
N PHE A 66 -3.83 -11.21 -4.37
CA PHE A 66 -2.96 -10.27 -5.09
C PHE A 66 -1.54 -10.32 -4.57
N LEU A 67 -0.56 -10.10 -5.45
CA LEU A 67 0.84 -9.86 -5.10
C LEU A 67 1.24 -8.44 -5.51
N GLU A 68 1.68 -7.65 -4.54
CA GLU A 68 2.35 -6.37 -4.75
C GLU A 68 3.87 -6.57 -4.59
N VAL A 69 4.62 -6.18 -5.62
CA VAL A 69 6.08 -6.13 -5.56
C VAL A 69 6.53 -4.69 -5.32
N GLY A 70 7.22 -4.46 -4.21
CA GLY A 70 7.69 -3.15 -3.77
C GLY A 70 6.67 -2.42 -2.89
N THR A 71 6.46 -2.91 -1.66
CA THR A 71 5.59 -2.29 -0.65
C THR A 71 5.92 -0.81 -0.43
N GLY A 72 7.21 -0.49 -0.28
CA GLY A 72 7.65 0.83 0.15
C GLY A 72 7.13 1.20 1.55
N PRO A 73 6.90 2.49 1.84
CA PRO A 73 6.63 2.94 3.20
C PRO A 73 5.15 2.99 3.59
N ARG A 74 4.23 2.60 2.71
CA ARG A 74 2.76 2.76 2.83
C ARG A 74 2.02 1.52 2.31
N LEU A 75 0.73 1.41 2.60
CA LEU A 75 -0.13 0.29 2.19
C LEU A 75 -1.32 0.72 1.33
N ASN A 76 -1.24 1.84 0.60
CA ASN A 76 -2.38 2.38 -0.14
C ASN A 76 -3.00 1.38 -1.13
N LEU A 77 -2.16 0.66 -1.89
CA LEU A 77 -2.63 -0.33 -2.86
C LEU A 77 -3.24 -1.55 -2.17
N PRO A 78 -2.58 -2.20 -1.17
CA PRO A 78 -3.19 -3.28 -0.41
C PRO A 78 -4.53 -2.91 0.24
N ILE A 79 -4.62 -1.72 0.88
CA ILE A 79 -5.86 -1.23 1.49
C ILE A 79 -6.96 -1.06 0.44
N ALA A 80 -6.64 -0.47 -0.71
CA ALA A 80 -7.61 -0.27 -1.79
C ALA A 80 -8.10 -1.59 -2.42
N LEU A 81 -7.20 -2.55 -2.65
CA LEU A 81 -7.58 -3.90 -3.12
C LEU A 81 -8.48 -4.61 -2.12
N TRP A 82 -8.16 -4.51 -0.82
CA TRP A 82 -9.02 -5.04 0.23
C TRP A 82 -10.39 -4.33 0.22
N LEU A 83 -10.47 -3.01 0.14
CA LEU A 83 -11.77 -2.34 0.02
C LEU A 83 -12.58 -2.83 -1.21
N CYS A 84 -11.90 -3.23 -2.29
CA CYS A 84 -12.52 -3.75 -3.51
C CYS A 84 -12.78 -5.28 -3.51
N GLY A 85 -12.58 -5.95 -2.38
CA GLY A 85 -13.00 -7.34 -2.19
C GLY A 85 -11.91 -8.40 -2.34
N ALA A 86 -10.64 -8.02 -2.47
CA ALA A 86 -9.53 -8.99 -2.44
C ALA A 86 -9.60 -9.85 -1.16
N SER A 87 -9.39 -11.16 -1.29
CA SER A 87 -9.43 -12.10 -0.17
C SER A 87 -8.09 -12.19 0.56
N GLU A 88 -6.99 -11.95 -0.15
CA GLU A 88 -5.64 -11.99 0.40
C GLU A 88 -4.74 -11.06 -0.41
N ILE A 89 -3.82 -10.35 0.27
CA ILE A 89 -2.86 -9.49 -0.39
C ILE A 89 -1.47 -9.79 0.15
N TRP A 90 -0.58 -10.26 -0.70
CA TRP A 90 0.84 -10.38 -0.40
C TRP A 90 1.52 -9.09 -0.84
N THR A 91 2.33 -8.48 0.02
CA THR A 91 3.16 -7.33 -0.36
C THR A 91 4.58 -7.57 0.12
N VAL A 92 5.52 -7.54 -0.83
CA VAL A 92 6.91 -7.89 -0.61
C VAL A 92 7.82 -6.72 -0.95
N ASP A 93 8.86 -6.51 -0.16
CA ASP A 93 9.90 -5.52 -0.44
C ASP A 93 11.27 -6.07 -0.04
N LEU A 94 12.29 -5.74 -0.84
CA LEU A 94 13.68 -6.06 -0.53
C LEU A 94 14.13 -5.45 0.81
N ASN A 95 13.46 -4.39 1.27
CA ASN A 95 13.81 -3.68 2.49
C ASN A 95 12.58 -3.41 3.37
N PRO A 96 12.74 -3.39 4.71
CA PRO A 96 11.65 -3.10 5.65
C PRO A 96 11.33 -1.59 5.72
N TYR A 97 10.90 -1.02 4.60
CA TYR A 97 10.59 0.41 4.49
C TYR A 97 9.24 0.80 5.06
N LEU A 98 8.36 -0.16 5.34
CA LEU A 98 7.02 0.12 5.85
C LEU A 98 7.09 0.95 7.14
N ARG A 99 6.24 1.96 7.25
CA ARG A 99 6.18 2.87 8.42
C ARG A 99 4.76 2.90 8.99
N PRO A 100 4.53 2.37 10.21
CA PRO A 100 3.20 2.35 10.83
C PRO A 100 2.51 3.71 10.86
N GLU A 101 3.28 4.79 11.10
CA GLU A 101 2.75 6.15 11.20
C GLU A 101 2.18 6.64 9.87
N LEU A 102 2.81 6.26 8.74
CA LEU A 102 2.31 6.63 7.42
C LEU A 102 1.08 5.80 7.03
N VAL A 103 1.02 4.54 7.45
CA VAL A 103 -0.18 3.70 7.28
C VAL A 103 -1.35 4.28 8.07
N ALA A 104 -1.10 4.74 9.30
CA ALA A 104 -2.11 5.42 10.10
C ALA A 104 -2.58 6.74 9.44
N GLU A 105 -1.65 7.54 8.88
CA GLU A 105 -1.99 8.72 8.07
C GLU A 105 -2.91 8.35 6.88
N ASP A 106 -2.61 7.24 6.18
CA ASP A 106 -3.39 6.76 5.04
C ASP A 106 -4.81 6.32 5.45
N VAL A 107 -4.94 5.57 6.55
CA VAL A 107 -6.23 5.15 7.10
C VAL A 107 -7.06 6.37 7.52
N ALA A 108 -6.45 7.33 8.23
CA ALA A 108 -7.11 8.57 8.63
C ALA A 108 -7.57 9.38 7.42
N TYR A 109 -6.76 9.43 6.36
CA TYR A 109 -7.13 10.08 5.10
C TYR A 109 -8.35 9.41 4.46
N ILE A 110 -8.36 8.08 4.32
CA ILE A 110 -9.49 7.35 3.73
C ILE A 110 -10.79 7.60 4.50
N ARG A 111 -10.73 7.58 5.85
CA ARG A 111 -11.89 7.88 6.71
C ARG A 111 -12.43 9.28 6.47
N ARG A 112 -11.54 10.29 6.45
CA ARG A 112 -11.92 11.69 6.24
C ARG A 112 -12.49 11.95 4.84
N HIS A 113 -12.04 11.19 3.84
CA HIS A 113 -12.39 11.35 2.42
C HIS A 113 -13.36 10.26 1.92
N ARG A 114 -14.14 9.63 2.82
CA ARG A 114 -14.96 8.44 2.51
C ARG A 114 -15.81 8.53 1.25
N GLN A 115 -16.46 9.67 0.99
CA GLN A 115 -17.31 9.85 -0.19
C GLN A 115 -16.50 9.85 -1.48
N GLU A 116 -15.34 10.50 -1.47
CA GLU A 116 -14.41 10.56 -2.59
C GLU A 116 -13.81 9.16 -2.87
N ILE A 117 -13.43 8.44 -1.81
CA ILE A 117 -12.90 7.07 -1.93
C ILE A 117 -13.98 6.10 -2.41
N GLN A 118 -15.21 6.23 -1.92
CA GLN A 118 -16.33 5.43 -2.39
C GLN A 118 -16.63 5.68 -3.87
N ALA A 119 -16.68 6.94 -4.30
CA ALA A 119 -16.90 7.29 -5.70
C ALA A 119 -15.80 6.74 -6.62
N LEU A 120 -14.54 6.77 -6.16
CA LEU A 120 -13.40 6.25 -6.91
C LEU A 120 -13.49 4.73 -7.16
N PHE A 121 -13.96 3.97 -6.18
CA PHE A 121 -13.96 2.50 -6.24
C PHE A 121 -15.32 1.86 -6.53
N GLN A 122 -16.42 2.62 -6.51
CA GLN A 122 -17.77 2.13 -6.84
C GLN A 122 -17.83 1.31 -8.15
N PRO A 123 -17.13 1.66 -9.24
CA PRO A 123 -17.20 0.88 -10.47
C PRO A 123 -16.54 -0.51 -10.40
N TYR A 124 -15.76 -0.78 -9.34
CA TYR A 124 -14.85 -1.93 -9.27
C TYR A 124 -15.11 -2.84 -8.07
N ALA A 125 -16.05 -2.47 -7.19
CA ALA A 125 -16.30 -3.15 -5.94
C ALA A 125 -17.80 -3.42 -5.74
N SER A 126 -18.13 -4.54 -5.09
CA SER A 126 -19.48 -4.79 -4.60
C SER A 126 -19.89 -3.68 -3.60
N PRO A 127 -21.01 -2.97 -3.81
CA PRO A 127 -21.38 -1.85 -2.93
C PRO A 127 -21.60 -2.24 -1.47
N SER A 128 -22.11 -3.45 -1.19
CA SER A 128 -22.30 -3.94 0.17
C SER A 128 -20.97 -4.25 0.84
N LEU A 129 -20.11 -5.02 0.18
CA LEU A 129 -18.79 -5.41 0.68
C LEU A 129 -17.89 -4.19 0.91
N PHE A 130 -17.89 -3.24 -0.03
CA PHE A 130 -17.11 -2.01 0.10
C PHE A 130 -17.55 -1.21 1.33
N ARG A 131 -18.87 -1.03 1.53
CA ARG A 131 -19.39 -0.32 2.71
C ARG A 131 -19.03 -1.02 4.01
N GLU A 132 -19.15 -2.34 4.05
CA GLU A 132 -18.77 -3.14 5.22
C GLU A 132 -17.28 -2.97 5.56
N ARG A 133 -16.39 -3.14 4.58
CA ARG A 133 -14.94 -3.01 4.76
C ARG A 133 -14.53 -1.58 5.11
N LEU A 134 -15.15 -0.58 4.50
CA LEU A 134 -14.94 0.82 4.86
C LEU A 134 -15.37 1.10 6.30
N ALA A 135 -16.52 0.59 6.75
CA ALA A 135 -16.96 0.73 8.13
C ALA A 135 -16.00 0.06 9.13
N ARG A 136 -15.45 -1.12 8.78
CA ARG A 136 -14.40 -1.77 9.58
C ARG A 136 -13.16 -0.88 9.69
N LEU A 137 -12.73 -0.26 8.58
CA LEU A 137 -11.62 0.69 8.59
C LEU A 137 -11.91 1.93 9.46
N GLU A 138 -13.17 2.40 9.49
CA GLU A 138 -13.59 3.52 10.34
C GLU A 138 -13.45 3.20 11.84
N THR A 139 -13.62 1.93 12.22
CA THR A 139 -13.45 1.44 13.61
C THR A 139 -12.02 1.08 13.98
N ALA A 140 -11.09 1.05 13.02
CA ALA A 140 -9.70 0.63 13.24
C ALA A 140 -8.78 1.74 13.79
N GLU A 141 -9.35 2.79 14.40
CA GLU A 141 -8.58 3.89 14.98
C GLU A 141 -7.71 3.41 16.15
N GLY A 142 -6.43 3.80 16.16
CA GLY A 142 -5.47 3.35 17.17
C GLY A 142 -5.07 1.87 17.06
N MET A 143 -5.59 1.14 16.06
CA MET A 143 -5.19 -0.23 15.80
C MET A 143 -3.71 -0.28 15.41
N ARG A 144 -2.97 -1.21 16.02
CA ARG A 144 -1.57 -1.46 15.66
C ARG A 144 -1.46 -2.01 14.24
N LEU A 145 -0.31 -1.83 13.62
CA LEU A 145 -0.07 -2.23 12.22
C LEU A 145 -0.34 -3.73 11.99
N ASP A 146 0.11 -4.60 12.89
CA ASP A 146 -0.15 -6.04 12.86
C ASP A 146 -1.66 -6.35 12.84
N GLY A 147 -2.44 -5.73 13.73
CA GLY A 147 -3.89 -5.88 13.73
C GLY A 147 -4.57 -5.37 12.45
N LEU A 148 -4.06 -4.28 11.86
CA LEU A 148 -4.54 -3.76 10.58
C LEU A 148 -4.27 -4.74 9.44
N LEU A 149 -3.06 -5.30 9.39
CA LEU A 149 -2.66 -6.29 8.39
C LEU A 149 -3.54 -7.55 8.49
N ASP A 150 -3.74 -8.07 9.69
CA ASP A 150 -4.58 -9.25 9.94
C ASP A 150 -6.04 -9.00 9.54
N MET A 151 -6.60 -7.84 9.93
CA MET A 151 -7.97 -7.43 9.58
C MET A 151 -8.19 -7.41 8.05
N MET A 152 -7.17 -7.00 7.30
CA MET A 152 -7.22 -6.84 5.85
C MET A 152 -6.69 -8.07 5.09
N HIS A 153 -6.27 -9.12 5.79
CA HIS A 153 -5.59 -10.29 5.20
C HIS A 153 -4.38 -9.89 4.33
N ILE A 154 -3.59 -8.93 4.81
CA ILE A 154 -2.37 -8.48 4.16
C ILE A 154 -1.18 -9.20 4.78
N ARG A 155 -0.45 -9.96 3.95
CA ARG A 155 0.83 -10.58 4.33
C ARG A 155 1.97 -9.70 3.88
N TYR A 156 2.61 -9.03 4.84
CA TYR A 156 3.79 -8.22 4.58
C TYR A 156 5.07 -9.06 4.74
N HIS A 157 5.90 -9.07 3.70
CA HIS A 157 7.18 -9.77 3.71
C HIS A 157 8.33 -8.80 3.36
N ALA A 158 9.12 -8.43 4.36
CA ALA A 158 10.36 -7.68 4.15
C ALA A 158 11.35 -7.91 5.30
N PRO A 159 12.67 -7.95 5.03
CA PRO A 159 13.25 -8.00 3.69
C PRO A 159 12.90 -9.32 2.98
N GLY A 160 12.61 -9.26 1.67
CA GLY A 160 12.24 -10.43 0.89
C GLY A 160 12.37 -10.23 -0.61
N ASP A 161 12.75 -11.29 -1.32
CA ASP A 161 12.80 -11.34 -2.78
C ASP A 161 11.51 -11.96 -3.32
N ALA A 162 10.79 -11.22 -4.17
CA ALA A 162 9.57 -11.68 -4.80
C ALA A 162 9.77 -12.95 -5.64
N ALA A 163 10.98 -13.14 -6.20
CA ALA A 163 11.33 -14.31 -7.00
C ALA A 163 11.51 -15.59 -6.16
N GLN A 164 11.59 -15.47 -4.84
CA GLN A 164 11.77 -16.57 -3.90
C GLN A 164 10.51 -16.86 -3.08
N LEU A 165 9.39 -16.22 -3.40
CA LEU A 165 8.13 -16.46 -2.70
C LEU A 165 7.57 -17.84 -3.07
N ASP A 166 7.23 -18.61 -2.05
CA ASP A 166 6.50 -19.87 -2.19
C ASP A 166 4.99 -19.56 -2.34
N LEU A 167 4.61 -19.15 -3.55
CA LEU A 167 3.21 -18.87 -3.88
C LEU A 167 2.59 -20.10 -4.55
N PRO A 168 1.32 -20.43 -4.22
CA PRO A 168 0.62 -21.53 -4.87
C PRO A 168 0.49 -21.27 -6.38
N ALA A 169 0.64 -22.32 -7.19
CA ALA A 169 0.39 -22.26 -8.62
C ALA A 169 -1.07 -21.87 -8.89
N GLN A 170 -1.28 -20.88 -9.77
CA GLN A 170 -2.60 -20.39 -10.18
C GLN A 170 -3.18 -21.15 -11.37
#